data_AF-A0A966N9D5-F1
#
_entry.id   AF-A0A966N9D5-F1
#
_cell.length_a   1.000
_cell.length_b   1.000
_cell.length_c   1.000
_cell.angle_alpha   90.00
_cell.angle_beta   90.00
_cell.angle_gamma   90.00
#
_symmetry.space_group_name_H-M   'P 1'
#
loop_
_entity.id
_entity.type
_entity.pdbx_description
1 polymer ?
#
loop_
_entity_poly.entity_id
_entity_poly.type
_entity_poly.pdbx_seq_one_letter_code
_entity_poly.pdbx_strand_id
1 'polypeptide(L)'
;APYIDGDERHVDIYSDMYLTISSNGEYCCDNTDGRCGAPICDCEDCGAAIYDEDDQYCVGRGEDTTVCTGCFDEYTYVYGRRGYQYYVHNNYIVEADGEWYDEDYLDDNSIVELDDGEYTHSDNAVCIGHSWFRTDSDEICYAEDTEQYELKQDCWQCTATEKWYTDAVDYVVVDGEAYHPDEAPESQDNE
;
A
#
# COMPACT_ATOMS: atom_id res chain seq x y z
N ALA A 1 16.14 25.90 -29.94
CA ALA A 1 17.48 25.67 -30.51
C ALA A 1 17.38 24.78 -31.75
N PRO A 2 18.24 24.97 -32.76
CA PRO A 2 18.31 24.07 -33.90
C PRO A 2 18.94 22.73 -33.49
N TYR A 3 18.41 21.62 -34.00
CA TYR A 3 19.01 20.30 -33.85
C TYR A 3 20.24 20.17 -34.76
N ILE A 4 21.36 19.68 -34.22
CA ILE A 4 22.61 19.43 -34.91
C ILE A 4 22.86 17.93 -34.94
N ASP A 5 22.72 17.35 -36.12
CA ASP A 5 23.18 15.99 -36.42
C ASP A 5 24.62 16.03 -36.93
N GLY A 6 25.51 15.23 -36.34
CA GLY A 6 26.94 15.19 -36.66
C GLY A 6 27.83 14.85 -35.48
N ASP A 7 29.13 14.75 -35.73
CA ASP A 7 30.13 14.46 -34.67
C ASP A 7 30.35 15.65 -33.73
N GLU A 8 30.04 16.86 -34.18
CA GLU A 8 30.22 18.10 -33.44
C GLU A 8 28.85 18.75 -33.17
N ARG A 9 28.37 18.64 -31.92
CA ARG A 9 27.01 19.02 -31.51
C ARG A 9 26.98 20.14 -30.48
N HIS A 10 28.14 20.55 -30.01
CA HIS A 10 28.30 21.57 -29.00
C HIS A 10 28.34 22.97 -29.62
N VAL A 11 27.71 23.93 -28.96
CA VAL A 11 27.65 25.32 -29.40
C VAL A 11 27.95 26.29 -28.25
N ASP A 12 28.57 27.42 -28.60
CA ASP A 12 28.77 28.57 -27.72
C ASP A 12 27.99 29.78 -28.24
N ILE A 13 27.53 30.63 -27.33
CA ILE A 13 26.94 31.92 -27.66
C ILE A 13 28.08 32.89 -28.02
N TYR A 14 28.26 33.16 -29.32
CA TYR A 14 29.25 34.14 -29.78
C TYR A 14 28.76 35.59 -29.64
N SER A 15 27.43 35.78 -29.72
CA SER A 15 26.74 37.06 -29.60
C SER A 15 25.24 36.78 -29.38
N ASP A 16 24.47 37.74 -28.86
CA ASP A 16 23.01 37.65 -28.64
C ASP A 16 22.19 37.19 -29.86
N MET A 17 22.77 37.15 -31.06
CA MET A 17 22.11 36.72 -32.30
C MET A 17 22.74 35.48 -32.97
N TYR A 18 23.87 34.96 -32.48
CA TYR A 18 24.61 33.90 -33.15
C TYR A 18 25.15 32.83 -32.18
N LEU A 19 24.87 31.58 -32.52
CA LEU A 19 25.50 30.40 -31.94
C LEU A 19 26.62 29.91 -32.87
N THR A 20 27.77 29.57 -32.31
CA THR A 20 28.90 28.97 -33.03
C THR A 20 29.11 27.54 -32.58
N ILE A 21 29.20 26.63 -33.56
CA ILE A 21 29.58 25.23 -33.32
C ILE A 21 31.03 25.19 -32.83
N SER A 22 31.25 24.55 -31.68
CA SER A 22 32.51 24.55 -30.94
C SER A 22 32.64 23.23 -30.19
N SER A 23 33.78 22.54 -30.32
CA SER A 23 34.05 21.25 -29.67
C SER A 23 34.01 21.27 -28.14
N ASN A 24 34.05 22.46 -27.55
CA ASN A 24 33.97 22.67 -26.11
C ASN A 24 32.78 23.57 -25.75
N GLY A 25 31.78 23.64 -26.61
CA GLY A 25 30.64 24.51 -26.42
C GLY A 25 29.81 24.14 -25.20
N GLU A 26 29.38 25.16 -24.45
CA GLU A 26 28.61 25.00 -23.21
C GLU A 26 27.27 24.29 -23.44
N TYR A 27 26.65 24.48 -24.62
CA TYR A 27 25.32 23.94 -24.92
C TYR A 27 25.42 22.81 -25.93
N CYS A 28 24.84 21.65 -25.63
CA CYS A 28 24.65 20.59 -26.61
C CYS A 28 23.31 20.78 -27.34
N CYS A 29 23.32 20.75 -28.67
CA CYS A 29 22.15 20.93 -29.53
C CYS A 29 21.77 19.64 -30.26
N ASP A 30 21.77 18.50 -29.56
CA ASP A 30 21.46 17.19 -30.12
C ASP A 30 20.06 16.68 -29.75
N ASN A 31 19.23 17.54 -29.17
CA ASN A 31 17.85 17.22 -28.85
C ASN A 31 16.89 17.69 -29.95
N THR A 32 16.00 16.80 -30.37
CA THR A 32 14.98 17.05 -31.41
C THR A 32 13.78 17.83 -30.90
N ASP A 33 13.62 17.99 -29.57
CA ASP A 33 12.55 18.77 -28.95
C ASP A 33 12.77 20.29 -29.03
N GLY A 34 13.93 20.72 -29.54
CA GLY A 34 14.30 22.12 -29.70
C GLY A 34 14.92 22.76 -28.47
N ARG A 35 15.30 22.00 -27.43
CA ARG A 35 16.10 22.51 -26.32
C ARG A 35 17.61 22.45 -26.64
N CYS A 36 18.38 23.37 -26.04
CA CYS A 36 19.84 23.29 -26.03
C CYS A 36 20.34 23.48 -24.60
N GLY A 37 21.23 22.61 -24.16
CA GLY A 37 21.77 22.62 -22.81
C GLY A 37 22.49 21.33 -22.50
N ALA A 38 23.36 21.36 -21.49
CA ALA A 38 23.88 20.14 -20.90
C ALA A 38 22.81 19.58 -19.94
N PRO A 39 22.43 18.30 -20.05
CA PRO A 39 21.57 17.68 -19.04
C PRO A 39 22.31 17.67 -17.69
N ILE A 40 21.56 17.87 -16.61
CA ILE A 40 22.10 17.78 -15.25
C ILE A 40 22.21 16.31 -14.81
N CYS A 41 21.28 15.47 -15.26
CA CYS A 41 21.24 14.03 -15.06
C CYS A 41 20.30 13.38 -16.09
N ASP A 42 20.25 12.05 -16.06
CA ASP A 42 19.29 11.27 -16.84
C ASP A 42 18.25 10.65 -15.90
N CYS A 43 17.00 10.57 -16.34
CA CYS A 43 15.96 9.82 -15.64
C CYS A 43 16.34 8.33 -15.63
N GLU A 44 16.39 7.73 -14.45
CA GLU A 44 16.85 6.35 -14.29
C GLU A 44 15.85 5.31 -14.83
N ASP A 45 14.57 5.68 -14.97
CA ASP A 45 13.51 4.79 -15.47
C ASP A 45 13.42 4.77 -17.00
N CYS A 46 13.37 5.95 -17.62
CA CYS A 46 13.16 6.06 -19.08
C CYS A 46 14.41 6.50 -19.86
N GLY A 47 15.48 6.88 -19.18
CA GLY A 47 16.71 7.40 -19.80
C GLY A 47 16.55 8.78 -20.43
N ALA A 48 15.44 9.48 -20.18
CA ALA A 48 15.25 10.84 -20.67
C ALA A 48 16.20 11.80 -19.96
N ALA A 49 16.88 12.65 -20.72
CA ALA A 49 17.68 13.74 -20.19
C ALA A 49 16.81 14.69 -19.35
N ILE A 50 17.28 15.04 -18.16
CA ILE A 50 16.68 16.04 -17.27
C ILE A 50 17.55 17.29 -17.32
N TYR A 51 16.94 18.44 -17.58
CA TYR A 51 17.61 19.74 -17.64
C TYR A 51 17.35 20.55 -16.36
N ASP A 52 18.18 21.56 -16.09
CA ASP A 52 18.10 22.41 -14.89
C ASP A 52 16.73 23.11 -14.68
N GLU A 53 15.96 23.29 -15.76
CA GLU A 53 14.62 23.87 -15.73
C GLU A 53 13.49 22.85 -15.55
N ASP A 54 13.80 21.55 -15.62
CA ASP A 54 12.81 20.47 -15.47
C ASP A 54 12.67 20.07 -13.98
N ASP A 55 11.45 19.70 -13.58
CA ASP A 55 11.23 19.13 -12.26
C ASP A 55 11.82 17.71 -12.21
N GLN A 56 12.55 17.42 -11.12
CA GLN A 56 13.12 16.10 -10.84
C GLN A 56 12.65 15.60 -9.48
N TYR A 57 12.49 14.29 -9.37
CA TYR A 57 12.04 13.63 -8.14
C TYR A 57 13.04 12.58 -7.72
N CYS A 58 13.40 12.60 -6.44
CA CYS A 58 14.21 11.57 -5.82
C CYS A 58 13.29 10.53 -5.19
N VAL A 59 13.42 9.28 -5.62
CA VAL A 59 12.54 8.17 -5.22
C VAL A 59 13.34 7.04 -4.58
N GLY A 60 12.63 6.09 -3.98
CA GLY A 60 13.20 4.98 -3.24
C GLY A 60 13.62 5.35 -1.83
N ARG A 61 13.93 4.33 -1.03
CA ARG A 61 14.25 4.47 0.40
C ARG A 61 15.46 5.36 0.68
N GLY A 62 16.42 5.39 -0.23
CA GLY A 62 17.62 6.22 -0.14
C GLY A 62 17.46 7.61 -0.76
N GLU A 63 16.34 7.86 -1.43
CA GLU A 63 16.16 9.02 -2.33
C GLU A 63 17.33 9.15 -3.31
N ASP A 64 17.90 8.02 -3.72
CA ASP A 64 19.12 7.91 -4.52
C ASP A 64 18.83 7.71 -6.02
N THR A 65 17.58 7.39 -6.35
CA THR A 65 17.12 7.24 -7.74
C THR A 65 16.46 8.53 -8.20
N THR A 66 16.89 9.09 -9.33
CA THR A 66 16.28 10.30 -9.90
C THR A 66 15.35 9.95 -11.06
N VAL A 67 14.09 10.39 -10.97
CA VAL A 67 13.09 10.22 -12.02
C VAL A 67 12.56 11.56 -12.51
N CYS A 68 12.25 11.63 -13.80
CA CYS A 68 11.60 12.81 -14.40
C CYS A 68 10.11 12.84 -14.03
N THR A 69 9.48 14.01 -14.18
CA THR A 69 8.04 14.21 -13.95
C THR A 69 7.17 13.19 -14.70
N GLY A 70 7.57 12.79 -15.92
CA GLY A 70 6.80 11.84 -16.71
C GLY A 70 6.79 10.41 -16.17
N CYS A 71 7.80 10.02 -15.39
CA CYS A 71 7.86 8.72 -14.73
C CYS A 71 7.31 8.78 -13.30
N PHE A 72 7.28 9.97 -12.69
CA PHE A 72 6.88 10.15 -11.30
C PHE A 72 5.41 9.76 -11.01
N ASP A 73 4.52 9.82 -12.01
CA ASP A 73 3.12 9.38 -11.87
C ASP A 73 2.99 7.89 -11.49
N GLU A 74 4.04 7.08 -11.72
CA GLU A 74 4.10 5.66 -11.35
C GLU A 74 4.60 5.44 -9.91
N TYR A 75 4.71 6.50 -9.10
CA TYR A 75 5.20 6.44 -7.72
C TYR A 75 4.18 6.99 -6.72
N THR A 76 4.07 6.32 -5.58
CA THR A 76 3.23 6.74 -4.46
C THR A 76 4.07 6.95 -3.22
N TYR A 77 3.70 7.94 -2.41
CA TYR A 77 4.35 8.21 -1.12
C TYR A 77 3.80 7.24 -0.07
N VAL A 78 4.67 6.38 0.46
CA VAL A 78 4.28 5.26 1.33
C VAL A 78 5.05 5.24 2.64
N TYR A 79 4.53 4.49 3.62
CA TYR A 79 5.26 4.09 4.82
C TYR A 79 6.09 2.84 4.55
N GLY A 80 7.41 2.94 4.74
CA GLY A 80 8.34 1.83 4.65
C GLY A 80 8.89 1.44 6.01
N ARG A 81 10.15 1.00 6.01
CA ARG A 81 10.82 0.46 7.20
C ARG A 81 10.69 1.36 8.42
N ARG A 82 10.17 0.84 9.53
CA ARG A 82 10.09 1.55 10.84
C ARG A 82 9.39 2.91 10.75
N GLY A 83 8.38 3.04 9.89
CA GLY A 83 7.60 4.26 9.71
C GLY A 83 8.32 5.40 8.97
N TYR A 84 9.48 5.16 8.37
CA TYR A 84 10.06 6.11 7.41
C TYR A 84 9.21 6.18 6.15
N GLN A 85 9.07 7.37 5.56
CA GLN A 85 8.25 7.56 4.37
C GLN A 85 9.11 7.97 3.18
N TYR A 86 8.75 7.48 1.99
CA TYR A 86 9.43 7.77 0.73
C TYR A 86 8.54 7.38 -0.45
N TYR A 87 8.94 7.76 -1.66
CA TYR A 87 8.26 7.37 -2.89
C TYR A 87 8.67 5.97 -3.33
N VAL A 88 7.68 5.11 -3.55
CA VAL A 88 7.85 3.74 -4.06
C VAL A 88 7.03 3.57 -5.32
N HIS A 89 7.56 2.80 -6.28
CA HIS A 89 6.83 2.52 -7.51
C HIS A 89 5.53 1.77 -7.18
N ASN A 90 4.43 2.12 -7.83
CA ASN A 90 3.08 1.60 -7.62
C ASN A 90 2.94 0.06 -7.72
N ASN A 91 3.96 -0.66 -8.18
CA ASN A 91 3.98 -2.12 -8.26
C ASN A 91 4.40 -2.79 -6.95
N TYR A 92 4.95 -2.03 -6.00
CA TYR A 92 5.51 -2.54 -4.73
C TYR A 92 4.84 -1.90 -3.52
N ILE A 93 3.57 -1.51 -3.67
CA ILE A 93 2.80 -0.84 -2.61
C ILE A 93 1.56 -1.66 -2.26
N VAL A 94 1.18 -1.60 -1.00
CA VAL A 94 -0.02 -2.22 -0.44
C VAL A 94 -0.84 -1.17 0.29
N GLU A 95 -2.16 -1.19 0.12
CA GLU A 95 -3.08 -0.36 0.89
C GLU A 95 -3.50 -1.12 2.15
N ALA A 96 -3.36 -0.48 3.32
CA ALA A 96 -3.88 -1.00 4.58
C ALA A 96 -4.55 0.13 5.35
N ASP A 97 -5.83 -0.06 5.72
CA ASP A 97 -6.64 0.92 6.47
C ASP A 97 -6.66 2.35 5.87
N GLY A 98 -6.55 2.47 4.55
CA GLY A 98 -6.56 3.74 3.81
C GLY A 98 -5.21 4.46 3.72
N GLU A 99 -4.12 3.82 4.16
CA GLU A 99 -2.75 4.29 3.99
C GLU A 99 -1.95 3.33 3.11
N TRP A 100 -0.90 3.86 2.46
CA TRP A 100 -0.04 3.08 1.58
C TRP A 100 1.26 2.69 2.27
N TYR A 101 1.65 1.42 2.10
CA TYR A 101 2.83 0.82 2.68
C TYR A 101 3.70 0.18 1.60
N ASP A 102 5.00 0.15 1.84
CA ASP A 102 5.97 -0.61 1.05
C ASP A 102 5.80 -2.11 1.37
N GLU A 103 5.59 -2.95 0.35
CA GLU A 103 5.31 -4.39 0.50
C GLU A 103 6.43 -5.14 1.25
N ASP A 104 7.68 -4.66 1.18
CA ASP A 104 8.82 -5.28 1.85
C ASP A 104 8.84 -5.01 3.37
N TYR A 105 8.01 -4.10 3.87
CA TYR A 105 8.04 -3.62 5.26
C TYR A 105 6.69 -3.67 5.98
N LEU A 106 5.77 -4.53 5.54
CA LEU A 106 4.48 -4.72 6.19
C LEU A 106 4.62 -5.14 7.66
N ASP A 107 5.45 -6.15 7.94
CA ASP A 107 5.69 -6.65 9.31
C ASP A 107 6.35 -5.58 10.22
N ASP A 108 7.24 -4.75 9.65
CA ASP A 108 7.88 -3.63 10.35
C ASP A 108 6.89 -2.52 10.76
N ASN A 109 5.68 -2.51 10.16
CA ASN A 109 4.59 -1.58 10.42
C ASN A 109 3.36 -2.28 11.04
N SER A 110 3.51 -3.51 11.55
CA SER A 110 2.42 -4.29 12.14
C SER A 110 1.24 -4.53 11.19
N ILE A 111 1.49 -4.61 9.87
CA ILE A 111 0.47 -4.91 8.87
C ILE A 111 0.40 -6.42 8.65
N VAL A 112 -0.82 -6.96 8.61
CA VAL A 112 -1.10 -8.39 8.35
C VAL A 112 -2.03 -8.55 7.15
N GLU A 113 -1.85 -9.65 6.42
CA GLU A 113 -2.76 -10.08 5.34
C GLU A 113 -3.94 -10.84 5.95
N LEU A 114 -5.15 -10.44 5.58
CA LEU A 114 -6.41 -11.02 5.99
C LEU A 114 -6.78 -12.23 5.12
N ASP A 115 -7.73 -13.04 5.57
CA ASP A 115 -8.18 -14.25 4.86
C ASP A 115 -8.78 -13.96 3.47
N ASP A 116 -9.28 -12.74 3.25
CA ASP A 116 -9.81 -12.26 1.97
C ASP A 116 -8.72 -11.67 1.03
N GLY A 117 -7.47 -11.60 1.48
CA GLY A 117 -6.34 -11.01 0.77
C GLY A 117 -6.22 -9.48 0.91
N GLU A 118 -7.07 -8.83 1.71
CA GLU A 118 -6.88 -7.44 2.12
C GLU A 118 -5.81 -7.32 3.21
N TYR A 119 -5.42 -6.09 3.54
CA TYR A 119 -4.41 -5.82 4.55
C TYR A 119 -4.93 -4.83 5.60
N THR A 120 -4.54 -5.03 6.85
CA THR A 120 -4.92 -4.14 7.96
C THR A 120 -3.83 -4.17 9.05
N HIS A 121 -3.88 -3.22 9.97
CA HIS A 121 -3.05 -3.26 11.17
C HIS A 121 -3.43 -4.45 12.06
N SER A 122 -2.44 -5.12 12.64
CA SER A 122 -2.64 -6.27 13.54
C SER A 122 -3.51 -5.93 14.75
N ASP A 123 -3.55 -4.65 15.16
CA ASP A 123 -4.42 -4.17 16.24
C ASP A 123 -5.90 -4.14 15.87
N ASN A 124 -6.22 -4.17 14.58
CA ASN A 124 -7.58 -4.22 14.02
C ASN A 124 -7.97 -5.63 13.56
N ALA A 125 -7.10 -6.63 13.79
CA ALA A 125 -7.30 -8.00 13.34
C ALA A 125 -7.14 -9.01 14.48
N VAL A 126 -7.71 -10.19 14.28
CA VAL A 126 -7.56 -11.35 15.17
C VAL A 126 -7.07 -12.54 14.38
N CYS A 127 -6.12 -13.28 14.95
CA CYS A 127 -5.58 -14.49 14.35
C CYS A 127 -6.36 -15.70 14.90
N ILE A 128 -7.07 -16.42 14.03
CA ILE A 128 -7.81 -17.64 14.38
C ILE A 128 -7.17 -18.80 13.61
N GLY A 129 -6.52 -19.70 14.36
CA GLY A 129 -5.71 -20.78 13.79
C GLY A 129 -4.44 -20.26 13.09
N HIS A 130 -4.54 -19.98 11.79
CA HIS A 130 -3.46 -19.45 10.95
C HIS A 130 -3.90 -18.33 10.00
N SER A 131 -5.19 -17.95 10.03
CA SER A 131 -5.75 -16.87 9.20
C SER A 131 -6.03 -15.65 10.08
N TRP A 132 -5.85 -14.46 9.50
CA TRP A 132 -6.24 -13.20 10.13
C TRP A 132 -7.59 -12.74 9.62
N PHE A 133 -8.42 -12.26 10.55
CA PHE A 133 -9.73 -11.69 10.25
C PHE A 133 -9.81 -10.30 10.86
N ARG A 134 -10.53 -9.37 10.22
CA ARG A 134 -10.82 -8.08 10.87
C ARG A 134 -11.63 -8.34 12.14
N THR A 135 -11.37 -7.54 13.16
CA THR A 135 -12.10 -7.59 14.45
C THR A 135 -13.61 -7.36 14.31
N ASP A 136 -14.04 -6.67 13.25
CA ASP A 136 -15.44 -6.41 12.90
C ASP A 136 -15.98 -7.33 11.79
N SER A 137 -15.25 -8.39 11.43
CA SER A 137 -15.69 -9.35 10.41
C SER A 137 -16.97 -10.07 10.85
N ASP A 138 -17.91 -10.19 9.92
CA ASP A 138 -19.15 -10.95 10.12
C ASP A 138 -18.94 -12.47 10.18
N GLU A 139 -17.73 -12.97 9.91
CA GLU A 139 -17.41 -14.40 9.92
C GLU A 139 -16.93 -14.90 11.29
N ILE A 140 -16.59 -13.99 12.20
CA ILE A 140 -16.06 -14.31 13.53
C ILE A 140 -17.00 -13.88 14.64
N CYS A 141 -16.90 -14.52 15.80
CA CYS A 141 -17.61 -14.12 17.01
C CYS A 141 -16.73 -14.30 18.24
N TYR A 142 -16.98 -13.49 19.27
CA TYR A 142 -16.37 -13.69 20.58
C TYR A 142 -17.17 -14.75 21.37
N ALA A 143 -16.56 -15.90 21.62
CA ALA A 143 -17.18 -17.00 22.35
C ALA A 143 -16.98 -16.84 23.86
N GLU A 144 -18.08 -16.87 24.62
CA GLU A 144 -18.05 -16.58 26.07
C GLU A 144 -17.48 -17.73 26.91
N ASP A 145 -17.57 -18.96 26.42
CA ASP A 145 -17.06 -20.14 27.11
C ASP A 145 -15.54 -20.32 26.96
N THR A 146 -14.97 -19.84 25.86
CA THR A 146 -13.52 -19.87 25.60
C THR A 146 -12.83 -18.53 25.85
N GLU A 147 -13.58 -17.44 26.01
CA GLU A 147 -13.08 -16.06 26.18
C GLU A 147 -12.14 -15.61 25.03
N GLN A 148 -12.43 -16.04 23.80
CA GLN A 148 -11.64 -15.70 22.60
C GLN A 148 -12.51 -15.58 21.34
N TYR A 149 -11.94 -15.02 20.27
CA TYR A 149 -12.59 -14.99 18.96
C TYR A 149 -12.48 -16.35 18.27
N GLU A 150 -13.60 -16.81 17.71
CA GLU A 150 -13.77 -18.07 16.99
C GLU A 150 -14.52 -17.83 15.68
N LEU A 151 -14.48 -18.79 14.77
CA LEU A 151 -15.29 -18.74 13.55
C LEU A 151 -16.76 -18.99 13.89
N LYS A 152 -17.67 -18.15 13.36
CA LYS A 152 -19.11 -18.29 13.61
C LYS A 152 -19.67 -19.65 13.21
N GLN A 153 -19.10 -20.29 12.18
CA GLN A 153 -19.54 -21.61 11.72
C GLN A 153 -19.31 -22.74 12.75
N ASP A 154 -18.36 -22.53 13.68
CA ASP A 154 -17.99 -23.49 14.72
C ASP A 154 -18.63 -23.14 16.07
N CYS A 155 -19.51 -22.15 16.08
CA CYS A 155 -20.18 -21.63 17.27
C CYS A 155 -21.70 -21.59 17.08
N TRP A 156 -22.43 -21.42 18.17
CA TRP A 156 -23.87 -21.16 18.18
C TRP A 156 -24.18 -19.93 19.02
N GLN A 157 -25.25 -19.22 18.68
CA GLN A 157 -25.69 -18.01 19.38
C GLN A 157 -26.88 -18.33 20.28
N CYS A 158 -26.82 -17.91 21.55
CA CYS A 158 -27.94 -18.02 22.47
C CYS A 158 -29.00 -16.97 22.15
N THR A 159 -30.23 -17.41 21.88
CA THR A 159 -31.35 -16.53 21.51
C THR A 159 -31.73 -15.53 22.62
N ALA A 160 -31.53 -15.87 23.90
CA ALA A 160 -31.87 -14.97 25.02
C ALA A 160 -30.86 -13.83 25.22
N THR A 161 -29.57 -14.09 25.01
CA THR A 161 -28.49 -13.16 25.40
C THR A 161 -27.71 -12.62 24.22
N GLU A 162 -27.93 -13.14 23.01
CA GLU A 162 -27.17 -12.85 21.79
C GLU A 162 -25.66 -13.18 21.89
N LYS A 163 -25.26 -13.87 22.97
CA LYS A 163 -23.90 -14.32 23.22
C LYS A 163 -23.59 -15.59 22.42
N TRP A 164 -22.34 -15.74 22.02
CA TRP A 164 -21.85 -16.89 21.25
C TRP A 164 -21.13 -17.88 22.16
N TYR A 165 -21.24 -19.16 21.81
CA TYR A 165 -20.64 -20.28 22.53
C TYR A 165 -20.12 -21.33 21.54
N THR A 166 -19.06 -22.05 21.92
CA THR A 166 -18.55 -23.17 21.12
C THR A 166 -19.35 -24.46 21.38
N ASP A 167 -18.95 -25.56 20.73
CA ASP A 167 -19.48 -26.89 20.98
C ASP A 167 -19.06 -27.49 22.34
N ALA A 168 -18.22 -26.80 23.10
CA ALA A 168 -17.87 -27.18 24.48
C ALA A 168 -19.04 -26.98 25.46
N VAL A 169 -20.01 -26.13 25.11
CA VAL A 169 -21.24 -25.92 25.87
C VAL A 169 -22.43 -26.38 25.05
N ASP A 170 -23.12 -27.41 25.54
CA ASP A 170 -24.36 -27.89 24.93
C ASP A 170 -25.48 -26.85 25.06
N TYR A 171 -26.17 -26.57 23.97
CA TYR A 171 -27.40 -25.76 23.96
C TYR A 171 -28.63 -26.62 24.30
N VAL A 172 -29.67 -25.97 24.82
CA VAL A 172 -31.02 -26.54 24.91
C VAL A 172 -31.94 -25.87 23.91
N VAL A 173 -32.84 -26.64 23.31
CA VAL A 173 -33.79 -26.11 22.31
C VAL A 173 -35.15 -25.89 22.94
N VAL A 174 -35.65 -24.66 22.91
CA VAL A 174 -37.02 -24.31 23.31
C VAL A 174 -37.71 -23.60 22.14
N ASP A 175 -38.87 -24.10 21.71
CA ASP A 175 -39.62 -23.57 20.57
C ASP A 175 -38.82 -23.45 19.25
N GLY A 176 -37.79 -24.29 19.08
CA GLY A 176 -36.93 -24.32 17.89
C GLY A 176 -35.71 -23.40 17.95
N GLU A 177 -35.57 -22.64 19.03
CA GLU A 177 -34.48 -21.69 19.27
C GLU A 177 -33.45 -22.26 20.26
N ALA A 178 -32.17 -21.89 20.12
CA ALA A 178 -31.09 -22.39 20.95
C ALA A 178 -30.84 -21.46 22.15
N TYR A 179 -30.82 -22.03 23.35
CA TYR A 179 -30.57 -21.32 24.60
C TYR A 179 -29.40 -21.93 25.36
N HIS A 180 -28.66 -21.08 26.05
CA HIS A 180 -27.77 -21.53 27.11
C HIS A 180 -28.59 -22.18 28.24
N PRO A 181 -28.16 -23.32 28.83
CA PRO A 181 -28.94 -24.02 29.86
C PRO A 181 -29.39 -23.14 31.04
N ASP A 182 -28.57 -22.16 31.42
CA ASP A 182 -28.88 -21.21 32.51
C ASP A 182 -29.84 -20.08 32.12
N GLU A 183 -30.08 -19.87 30.82
CA GLU A 183 -30.88 -18.78 30.26
C GLU A 183 -32.14 -19.29 29.53
N ALA A 184 -32.36 -20.61 29.56
CA ALA A 184 -33.50 -21.24 28.92
C ALA A 184 -34.79 -20.84 29.66
N PRO A 185 -35.84 -20.43 28.93
CA PRO A 185 -37.11 -20.10 29.55
C PRO A 185 -37.68 -21.33 30.27
N GLU A 186 -38.21 -21.14 31.48
CA GLU A 186 -38.89 -22.22 32.20
C GLU A 186 -40.05 -22.74 31.35
N SER A 187 -40.03 -24.04 31.04
CA SER A 187 -41.15 -24.69 30.39
C SER A 187 -42.38 -24.54 31.28
N GLN A 188 -43.44 -23.91 30.79
CA GLN A 188 -44.73 -23.93 31.46
C GLN A 188 -45.21 -25.38 31.49
N ASP A 189 -44.96 -26.07 32.61
CA ASP A 189 -45.59 -27.34 32.92
C ASP A 189 -47.10 -27.11 32.88
N ASN A 190 -47.75 -27.61 31.82
CA ASN A 190 -49.20 -27.65 31.75
C ASN A 190 -49.70 -28.61 32.83
N GLU A 191 -50.18 -28.07 33.96
CA GLU A 191 -51.04 -28.77 34.92
C GLU A 191 -52.37 -29.24 34.29
#